data_AF-A0A819ST59-F1
#
_entry.id   AF-A0A819ST59-F1
#
_cell.length_a   1.000
_cell.length_b   1.000
_cell.length_c   1.000
_cell.angle_alpha   90.00
_cell.angle_beta   90.00
_cell.angle_gamma   90.00
#
_symmetry.space_group_name_H-M   'P 1'
#
loop_
_entity.id
_entity.type
_entity.pdbx_description
1 polymer ?
#
loop_
_entity_poly.entity_id
_entity_poly.type
_entity_poly.pdbx_seq_one_letter_code
_entity_poly.pdbx_strand_id
1 'polypeptide(L)'
;AAEKALKAYHYYKDTGKNMTADIPGLLIGIDNDVREIGYKLYKWIGDPNRMQYPNAARFAKIPAEVFTVSQAEQAIDYTKELLKKIEDIMYP
;
A
#
# COMPACT_ATOMS: atom_id res chain seq x y z
N ALA A 1 4.48 -1.39 5.34
CA ALA A 1 5.62 -0.66 4.75
C ALA A 1 5.13 0.44 3.80
N ALA A 2 4.36 0.10 2.75
CA ALA A 2 3.79 1.06 1.79
C ALA A 2 3.09 2.28 2.44
N GLU A 3 2.18 2.05 3.39
CA GLU A 3 1.48 3.14 4.11
C GLU A 3 2.45 4.15 4.73
N LYS A 4 3.50 3.67 5.41
CA LYS A 4 4.51 4.53 6.04
C LYS A 4 5.32 5.30 5.00
N ALA A 5 5.65 4.67 3.89
CA ALA A 5 6.38 5.31 2.80
C ALA A 5 5.56 6.44 2.15
N LEU A 6 4.28 6.20 1.88
CA LEU A 6 3.39 7.24 1.34
C LEU A 6 3.21 8.41 2.32
N LYS A 7 3.10 8.12 3.63
CA LYS A 7 3.09 9.18 4.67
C LYS A 7 4.39 9.97 4.66
N ALA A 8 5.54 9.31 4.60
CA ALA A 8 6.84 9.99 4.51
C ALA A 8 6.95 10.87 3.26
N TYR A 9 6.40 10.40 2.14
CA TYR A 9 6.36 11.17 0.90
C TYR A 9 5.46 12.42 1.02
N HIS A 10 4.29 12.32 1.66
CA HIS A 10 3.45 13.48 1.97
C HIS A 10 4.17 14.50 2.85
N TYR A 11 4.91 14.04 3.86
CA TYR A 11 5.77 14.92 4.67
C TYR A 11 6.85 15.61 3.84
N TYR A 12 7.47 14.89 2.90
CA TYR A 12 8.51 15.44 2.03
C TYR A 12 7.98 16.52 1.07
N LYS A 13 6.80 16.34 0.49
CA LYS A 13 6.20 17.29 -0.46
C LYS A 13 5.46 18.46 0.21
N ASP A 14 5.31 18.45 1.53
CA ASP A 14 4.50 19.39 2.31
C ASP A 14 3.05 19.54 1.78
N THR A 15 2.48 18.48 1.21
CA THR A 15 1.13 18.48 0.60
C THR A 15 0.00 18.38 1.62
N GLY A 16 0.30 18.62 2.90
CA GLY A 16 -0.63 18.50 4.02
C GLY A 16 -0.59 17.12 4.71
N LYS A 17 -1.13 17.09 5.94
CA LYS A 17 -1.16 15.91 6.82
C LYS A 17 -2.25 14.91 6.42
N ASN A 18 -2.28 14.47 5.17
CA ASN A 18 -3.13 13.35 4.79
C ASN A 18 -2.56 12.08 5.43
N MET A 19 -3.02 11.80 6.66
CA MET A 19 -2.50 10.77 7.55
C MET A 19 -3.48 9.60 7.69
N THR A 20 -4.36 9.41 6.69
CA THR A 20 -5.28 8.29 6.66
C THR A 20 -4.50 6.97 6.72
N ALA A 21 -5.14 5.93 7.26
CA ALA A 21 -4.50 4.62 7.41
C ALA A 21 -4.63 3.75 6.14
N ASP A 22 -5.42 4.20 5.17
CA ASP A 22 -5.71 3.45 3.96
C ASP A 22 -4.86 3.92 2.77
N ILE A 23 -4.43 2.98 1.94
CA ILE A 23 -3.62 3.27 0.75
C ILE A 23 -4.36 4.20 -0.22
N PRO A 24 -5.64 4.00 -0.57
CA PRO A 24 -6.36 4.88 -1.50
C PRO A 24 -6.36 6.35 -1.07
N GLY A 25 -6.63 6.65 0.20
CA GLY A 25 -6.56 8.01 0.73
C GLY A 25 -5.16 8.61 0.63
N LEU A 26 -4.12 7.83 0.95
CA LEU A 26 -2.72 8.24 0.83
C LEU A 26 -2.21 8.38 -0.61
N LEU A 27 -2.99 7.99 -1.62
CA LEU A 27 -2.65 8.16 -3.04
C LEU A 27 -3.22 9.47 -3.63
N ILE A 28 -4.02 10.20 -2.87
CA ILE A 28 -4.60 11.49 -3.28
C ILE A 28 -3.50 12.56 -3.22
N GLY A 29 -3.25 13.25 -4.34
CA GLY A 29 -2.24 14.32 -4.40
C GLY A 29 -0.79 13.83 -4.52
N ILE A 30 -0.60 12.53 -4.79
CA ILE A 30 0.71 11.92 -5.07
C ILE A 30 1.02 11.95 -6.57
N ASP A 31 2.31 12.09 -6.92
CA ASP A 31 2.81 12.02 -8.31
C ASP A 31 2.34 10.72 -9.01
N ASN A 32 2.00 10.81 -10.29
CA ASN A 32 1.32 9.73 -11.03
C ASN A 32 2.07 8.39 -11.00
N ASP A 33 3.38 8.43 -11.07
CA ASP A 33 4.25 7.26 -11.09
C ASP A 33 4.22 6.48 -9.76
N VAL A 34 4.33 7.19 -8.63
CA VAL A 34 4.16 6.61 -7.28
C VAL A 34 2.72 6.12 -7.11
N ARG A 35 1.75 6.91 -7.61
CA ARG A 35 0.32 6.60 -7.50
C ARG A 35 -0.06 5.29 -8.18
N GLU A 36 0.45 5.06 -9.38
CA GLU A 36 0.17 3.84 -10.15
C GLU A 36 0.65 2.58 -9.45
N ILE A 37 1.86 2.61 -8.87
CA ILE A 37 2.42 1.47 -8.13
C ILE A 37 1.61 1.21 -6.86
N GLY A 38 1.29 2.26 -6.09
CA GLY A 38 0.45 2.14 -4.90
C GLY A 38 -0.94 1.58 -5.21
N TYR A 39 -1.53 1.96 -6.36
CA TYR A 39 -2.83 1.45 -6.78
C TYR A 39 -2.76 -0.02 -7.23
N LYS A 40 -1.69 -0.44 -7.90
CA LYS A 40 -1.45 -1.87 -8.22
C LYS A 40 -1.37 -2.70 -6.94
N LEU A 41 -0.61 -2.23 -5.94
CA LEU A 41 -0.54 -2.87 -4.64
C LEU A 41 -1.93 -3.00 -4.01
N TYR A 42 -2.66 -1.89 -3.87
CA TYR A 42 -3.99 -1.90 -3.24
C TYR A 42 -4.99 -2.80 -3.97
N LYS A 43 -5.01 -2.80 -5.31
CA LYS A 43 -5.86 -3.72 -6.08
C LYS A 43 -5.50 -5.19 -5.82
N TRP A 44 -4.22 -5.48 -5.59
CA TRP A 44 -3.76 -6.83 -5.36
C TRP A 44 -4.11 -7.34 -3.96
N ILE A 45 -3.87 -6.51 -2.93
CA ILE A 45 -4.05 -6.91 -1.52
C ILE A 45 -5.46 -6.60 -0.97
N GLY A 46 -6.13 -5.58 -1.51
CA GLY A 46 -7.38 -5.04 -1.01
C GLY A 46 -7.24 -4.33 0.34
N ASP A 47 -8.37 -4.20 1.05
CA ASP A 47 -8.43 -3.60 2.38
C ASP A 47 -7.52 -4.35 3.38
N PRO A 48 -6.65 -3.67 4.14
CA PRO A 48 -5.75 -4.30 5.10
C PRO A 48 -6.44 -5.12 6.19
N ASN A 49 -7.67 -4.77 6.57
CA ASN A 49 -8.45 -5.48 7.59
C ASN A 49 -8.73 -6.92 7.18
N ARG A 50 -8.76 -7.22 5.88
CA ARG A 50 -8.93 -8.56 5.34
C ARG A 50 -7.82 -9.51 5.78
N MET A 51 -6.62 -9.00 6.08
CA MET A 51 -5.48 -9.79 6.53
C MET A 51 -5.53 -10.11 8.03
N GLN A 52 -6.34 -9.39 8.80
CA GLN A 52 -6.35 -9.47 10.26
C GLN A 52 -7.65 -10.10 10.78
N TYR A 53 -8.77 -9.74 10.17
CA TYR A 53 -10.10 -10.06 10.69
C TYR A 53 -10.83 -11.06 9.79
N PRO A 54 -11.27 -12.23 10.32
CA PRO A 54 -11.96 -13.25 9.53
C PRO A 54 -13.25 -12.76 8.86
N ASN A 55 -14.00 -11.87 9.51
CA ASN A 55 -15.21 -11.27 8.96
C ASN A 55 -14.92 -10.32 7.77
N ALA A 56 -13.68 -9.87 7.59
CA ALA A 56 -13.27 -9.04 6.46
C ALA A 56 -12.62 -9.87 5.32
N ALA A 57 -12.02 -11.03 5.62
CA ALA A 57 -11.24 -11.80 4.64
C ALA A 57 -12.10 -12.42 3.53
N ARG A 58 -13.00 -13.33 3.93
CA ARG A 58 -14.00 -14.03 3.10
C ARG A 58 -14.92 -14.84 4.03
N PHE A 59 -16.22 -14.91 3.71
CA PHE A 59 -17.16 -15.71 4.49
C PHE A 59 -16.68 -17.16 4.64
N ALA A 60 -16.74 -17.67 5.87
CA ALA A 60 -16.33 -19.02 6.27
C ALA A 60 -14.84 -19.37 6.05
N LYS A 61 -13.94 -18.38 5.94
CA LYS A 61 -12.49 -18.60 5.92
C LYS A 61 -11.75 -17.64 6.86
N ILE A 62 -10.65 -18.09 7.43
CA ILE A 62 -9.73 -17.20 8.15
C ILE A 62 -8.74 -16.54 7.17
N PRO A 63 -8.14 -15.38 7.49
CA PRO A 63 -7.21 -14.70 6.58
C PRO A 63 -6.08 -15.59 6.07
N ALA A 64 -5.52 -16.44 6.92
CA ALA A 64 -4.45 -17.38 6.57
C ALA A 64 -4.85 -18.39 5.46
N GLU A 65 -6.14 -18.65 5.26
CA GLU A 65 -6.66 -19.53 4.20
C GLU A 65 -7.03 -18.77 2.91
N VAL A 66 -7.01 -17.44 2.95
CA VAL A 66 -7.41 -16.57 1.86
C VAL A 66 -6.19 -16.05 1.09
N PHE A 67 -5.12 -15.69 1.79
CA PHE A 67 -3.91 -15.15 1.17
C PHE A 67 -2.91 -16.27 0.86
N THR A 68 -2.62 -16.45 -0.42
CA THR A 68 -1.63 -17.44 -0.87
C THR A 68 -0.21 -16.90 -0.77
N VAL A 69 0.78 -17.81 -0.80
CA VAL A 69 2.21 -17.44 -0.85
C VAL A 69 2.50 -16.53 -2.04
N SER A 70 2.00 -16.87 -3.24
CA SER A 70 2.18 -16.05 -4.45
C SER A 70 1.58 -14.65 -4.31
N GLN A 71 0.43 -14.50 -3.62
CA GLN A 71 -0.13 -13.18 -3.35
C GLN A 71 0.79 -12.37 -2.43
N ALA A 72 1.38 -12.99 -1.41
CA ALA A 72 2.32 -12.35 -0.51
C ALA A 72 3.61 -11.92 -1.22
N GLU A 73 4.18 -12.79 -2.06
CA GLU A 73 5.38 -12.50 -2.86
C GLU A 73 5.15 -11.30 -3.78
N GLN A 74 4.06 -11.30 -4.53
CA GLN A 74 3.72 -10.19 -5.43
C GLN A 74 3.45 -8.88 -4.67
N ALA A 75 2.84 -8.95 -3.48
CA ALA A 75 2.64 -7.78 -2.63
C ALA A 75 3.97 -7.20 -2.12
N ILE A 76 4.95 -8.07 -1.80
CA ILE A 76 6.31 -7.66 -1.45
C ILE A 76 6.97 -6.94 -2.62
N ASP A 77 6.85 -7.48 -3.84
CA ASP A 77 7.47 -6.89 -5.03
C ASP A 77 6.89 -5.51 -5.35
N TYR A 78 5.56 -5.35 -5.34
CA TYR A 78 4.94 -4.03 -5.50
C TYR A 78 5.36 -3.05 -4.40
N THR A 79 5.52 -3.53 -3.16
CA THR A 79 5.96 -2.68 -2.05
C THR A 79 7.41 -2.23 -2.23
N LYS A 80 8.31 -3.12 -2.69
CA LYS A 80 9.70 -2.77 -2.98
C LYS A 80 9.80 -1.78 -4.12
N GLU A 81 9.03 -1.99 -5.20
CA GLU A 81 8.95 -1.06 -6.33
C GLU A 81 8.51 0.34 -5.86
N LEU A 82 7.47 0.40 -5.01
CA LEU A 82 6.97 1.65 -4.45
C LEU A 82 8.01 2.36 -3.57
N LEU A 83 8.66 1.62 -2.67
CA LEU A 83 9.68 2.15 -1.77
C LEU A 83 10.84 2.74 -2.58
N LYS A 84 11.37 1.98 -3.53
CA LYS A 84 12.45 2.43 -4.41
C LYS A 84 12.07 3.71 -5.14
N LYS A 85 10.86 3.77 -5.70
CA LYS A 85 10.41 4.94 -6.44
C LYS A 85 10.29 6.19 -5.56
N ILE A 86 9.84 6.02 -4.32
CA ILE A 86 9.78 7.11 -3.33
C ILE A 86 11.20 7.54 -2.93
N GLU A 87 12.10 6.60 -2.69
CA GLU A 87 13.51 6.86 -2.36
C GLU A 87 14.20 7.64 -3.48
N ASP A 88 14.05 7.22 -4.75
CA ASP A 88 14.60 7.88 -5.93
C ASP A 88 14.12 9.35 -6.06
N ILE A 89 12.93 9.68 -5.53
CA ILE A 89 12.39 11.05 -5.54
C ILE A 89 12.90 11.87 -4.35
N MET A 90 12.97 11.26 -3.17
CA MET A 90 13.36 11.95 -1.94
C MET A 90 14.88 12.18 -1.83
N TYR A 91 15.67 11.26 -2.41
CA TYR A 91 17.13 11.25 -2.35
C TYR A 91 17.74 11.11 -3.76
N PRO A 92 17.59 12.15 -4.61
CA PRO A 92 18.09 12.13 -5.99
C PRO A 92 19.62 12.09 -6.10
#